data_AF-A0A1V4AP80-F1
#
_entry.id   AF-A0A1V4AP80-F1
#
_cell.length_a   1.000
_cell.length_b   1.000
_cell.length_c   1.000
_cell.angle_alpha   90.00
_cell.angle_beta   90.00
_cell.angle_gamma   90.00
#
_symmetry.space_group_name_H-M   'P 1'
#
loop_
_entity.id
_entity.type
_entity.pdbx_description
1 polymer ?
#
loop_
_entity_poly.entity_id
_entity_poly.type
_entity_poly.pdbx_seq_one_letter_code
_entity_poly.pdbx_strand_id
1 'polypeptide(L)'
;VGKAEHLEKGPNPRFVVTSLKSEERDARSLYEQEYCARGEMENRIKEQQLHLFADRTSTETMRANQLRLWFSSVAYVLLNELRRVGLCSTEFSQAQCNTIRTKLLKIGAQVKVSVRRIAVCLSSAYPYKEIFQLAFQNIRKAYPMLC
;
A
#
# COMPACT_ATOMS: atom_id res chain seq x y z
N VAL A 1 -9.65 -29.34 -1.71
CA VAL A 1 -9.03 -29.15 -3.05
C VAL A 1 -7.56 -29.56 -3.00
N GLY A 2 -7.12 -30.47 -3.86
CA GLY A 2 -5.71 -30.89 -3.94
C GLY A 2 -5.05 -30.37 -5.21
N LYS A 3 -3.82 -29.86 -5.11
CA LYS A 3 -2.95 -29.55 -6.24
C LYS A 3 -1.69 -30.42 -6.15
N ALA A 4 -1.49 -31.29 -7.13
CA ALA A 4 -0.27 -32.06 -7.28
C ALA A 4 0.54 -31.50 -8.45
N GLU A 5 1.73 -30.98 -8.19
CA GLU A 5 2.67 -30.54 -9.23
C GLU A 5 4.08 -31.03 -8.92
N HIS A 6 4.89 -31.22 -9.95
CA HIS A 6 6.29 -31.60 -9.84
C HIS A 6 7.15 -30.46 -10.39
N LEU A 7 8.01 -29.90 -9.56
CA LEU A 7 8.89 -28.78 -9.89
C LEU A 7 10.35 -29.28 -9.94
N GLU A 8 11.30 -28.43 -10.34
CA GLU A 8 12.73 -28.77 -10.37
C GLU A 8 13.28 -29.25 -9.01
N LYS A 9 12.63 -28.85 -7.90
CA LYS A 9 12.96 -29.29 -6.53
C LYS A 9 12.24 -30.57 -6.09
N GLY A 10 11.56 -31.25 -7.01
CA GLY A 10 10.80 -32.49 -6.76
C GLY A 10 9.28 -32.29 -6.61
N PRO A 11 8.58 -33.29 -6.05
CA PRO A 11 7.12 -33.26 -5.92
C PRO A 11 6.67 -32.21 -4.89
N ASN A 12 5.62 -31.46 -5.23
CA ASN A 12 5.05 -30.39 -4.40
C ASN A 12 3.51 -30.53 -4.30
N PRO A 13 3.02 -31.58 -3.61
CA PRO A 13 1.59 -31.73 -3.35
C PRO A 13 1.11 -30.71 -2.31
N ARG A 14 0.00 -30.04 -2.59
CA ARG A 14 -0.62 -29.04 -1.70
C ARG A 14 -2.11 -29.34 -1.56
N PHE A 15 -2.64 -29.12 -0.37
CA PHE A 15 -4.06 -29.31 -0.09
C PHE A 15 -4.63 -28.05 0.54
N VAL A 16 -5.81 -27.65 0.06
CA VAL A 16 -6.60 -26.55 0.59
C VAL A 16 -7.90 -27.13 1.16
N VAL A 17 -8.12 -26.88 2.44
CA VAL A 17 -9.37 -27.19 3.14
C VAL A 17 -10.23 -25.94 3.13
N THR A 18 -11.50 -26.08 2.77
CA THR A 18 -12.45 -24.96 2.69
C THR A 18 -13.81 -25.39 3.22
N SER A 19 -14.59 -24.44 3.71
CA SER A 19 -16.01 -24.61 4.04
C SER A 19 -16.93 -24.32 2.84
N LEU A 20 -16.39 -23.80 1.74
CA LEU A 20 -17.14 -23.56 0.50
C LEU A 20 -17.56 -24.89 -0.12
N LYS A 21 -18.80 -24.95 -0.60
CA LYS A 21 -19.33 -26.12 -1.27
C LYS A 21 -18.85 -26.18 -2.72
N SER A 22 -18.87 -27.38 -3.30
CA SER A 22 -18.38 -27.59 -4.67
C SER A 22 -19.25 -26.90 -5.73
N GLU A 23 -20.51 -26.61 -5.42
CA GLU A 23 -21.44 -25.88 -6.30
C GLU A 23 -21.19 -24.37 -6.27
N GLU A 24 -20.62 -23.84 -5.19
CA GLU A 24 -20.33 -22.40 -5.03
C GLU A 24 -19.04 -22.01 -5.76
N ARG A 25 -18.04 -22.88 -5.73
CA ARG A 25 -16.74 -22.61 -6.34
C ARG A 25 -16.05 -23.89 -6.79
N ASP A 26 -15.62 -23.89 -8.05
CA ASP A 26 -14.84 -24.99 -8.58
C ASP A 26 -13.44 -25.04 -7.96
N ALA A 27 -12.86 -26.24 -7.92
CA ALA A 27 -11.58 -26.51 -7.27
C ALA A 27 -10.43 -25.66 -7.83
N ARG A 28 -10.43 -25.38 -9.14
CA ARG A 28 -9.36 -24.62 -9.78
C ARG A 28 -9.44 -23.15 -9.40
N SER A 29 -10.61 -22.52 -9.54
CA SER A 29 -10.81 -21.12 -9.17
C SER A 29 -10.53 -20.89 -7.68
N LEU A 30 -10.97 -21.80 -6.81
CA LEU A 30 -10.68 -21.73 -5.38
C LEU A 30 -9.17 -21.72 -5.10
N TYR A 31 -8.41 -22.57 -5.78
CA TYR A 31 -6.96 -22.63 -5.62
C TYR A 31 -6.26 -21.40 -6.22
N GLU A 32 -6.49 -21.12 -7.51
CA GLU A 32 -5.72 -20.15 -8.28
C GLU A 32 -6.11 -18.70 -7.98
N GLN A 33 -7.39 -18.42 -7.72
CA GLN A 33 -7.87 -17.04 -7.56
C GLN A 33 -8.04 -16.63 -6.10
N GLU A 34 -8.43 -17.53 -5.21
CA GLU A 34 -8.68 -17.19 -3.80
C GLU A 34 -7.50 -17.56 -2.91
N TYR A 35 -7.10 -18.84 -2.92
CA TYR A 35 -6.02 -19.31 -2.07
C TYR A 35 -4.67 -18.68 -2.46
N CYS A 36 -4.33 -18.66 -3.74
CA CYS A 36 -3.09 -18.03 -4.21
C CYS A 36 -3.09 -16.50 -4.05
N ALA A 37 -4.25 -15.83 -4.12
CA ALA A 37 -4.33 -14.39 -3.85
C ALA A 37 -3.93 -14.02 -2.42
N ARG A 38 -3.96 -14.96 -1.47
CA ARG A 38 -3.42 -14.77 -0.11
C ARG A 38 -1.94 -14.34 -0.10
N GLY A 39 -1.17 -14.67 -1.15
CA GLY A 39 0.20 -14.19 -1.30
C GLY A 39 0.30 -12.67 -1.37
N GLU A 40 -0.76 -11.98 -1.81
CA GLU A 40 -0.84 -10.52 -1.85
C GLU A 40 -0.81 -9.92 -0.44
N MET A 41 -1.52 -10.52 0.51
CA MET A 41 -1.53 -10.09 1.91
C MET A 41 -0.13 -10.13 2.53
N GLU A 42 0.64 -11.19 2.26
CA GLU A 42 2.03 -11.30 2.70
C GLU A 42 2.91 -10.19 2.08
N ASN A 43 2.70 -9.88 0.80
CA ASN A 43 3.39 -8.77 0.16
C ASN A 43 3.05 -7.43 0.82
N ARG A 44 1.80 -7.22 1.26
CA ARG A 44 1.38 -6.00 1.98
C ARG A 44 2.00 -5.88 3.36
N ILE A 45 2.10 -6.98 4.11
CA ILE A 45 2.81 -7.00 5.40
C ILE A 45 4.29 -6.63 5.20
N LYS A 46 4.92 -7.17 4.15
CA LYS A 46 6.31 -6.84 3.80
C LYS A 46 6.49 -5.38 3.40
N GLU A 47 5.54 -4.78 2.66
CA GLU A 47 5.61 -3.36 2.30
C GLU A 47 5.67 -2.47 3.56
N GLN A 48 4.88 -2.78 4.58
CA GLN A 48 4.89 -2.01 5.82
C GLN A 48 6.23 -2.10 6.54
N GLN A 49 6.82 -3.30 6.62
CA GLN A 49 8.14 -3.49 7.24
C GLN A 49 9.24 -2.79 6.43
N LEU A 50 9.35 -3.10 5.13
CA LEU A 50 10.45 -2.65 4.28
C LEU A 50 10.36 -1.18 3.88
N HIS A 51 9.15 -0.61 3.79
CA HIS A 51 8.94 0.70 3.18
C HIS A 51 8.28 1.71 4.12
N LEU A 52 7.81 1.29 5.29
CA LEU A 52 7.24 2.17 6.30
C LEU A 52 7.91 2.02 7.67
N PHE A 53 9.05 1.34 7.74
CA PHE A 53 9.93 1.27 8.92
C PHE A 53 9.28 0.62 10.15
N ALA A 54 8.31 -0.28 9.94
CA ALA A 54 7.67 -1.00 11.04
C ALA A 54 8.63 -1.94 11.79
N ASP A 55 9.77 -2.26 11.20
CA ASP A 55 10.88 -3.02 11.80
C ASP A 55 11.77 -2.19 12.73
N ARG A 56 11.65 -0.86 12.73
CA ARG A 56 12.46 0.03 13.58
C ARG A 56 11.93 0.09 15.01
N THR A 57 12.06 -1.02 15.73
CA THR A 57 11.73 -1.18 17.15
C THR A 57 12.97 -1.04 18.05
N SER A 58 13.67 0.09 17.93
CA SER A 58 14.95 0.35 18.61
C SER A 58 14.84 1.28 19.83
N THR A 59 13.64 1.54 20.35
CA THR A 59 13.48 2.36 21.55
C THR A 59 13.72 1.55 22.82
N GLU A 60 14.08 2.21 23.92
CA GLU A 60 14.39 1.57 25.20
C GLU A 60 13.21 0.79 25.81
N THR A 61 11.96 1.15 25.48
CA THR A 61 10.77 0.51 26.06
C THR A 61 9.89 -0.17 25.02
N MET A 62 9.28 -1.29 25.41
CA MET A 62 8.31 -2.00 24.56
C MET A 62 7.12 -1.12 24.16
N ARG A 63 6.63 -0.27 25.08
CA ARG A 63 5.51 0.64 24.82
C ARG A 63 5.83 1.66 23.72
N ALA A 64 7.04 2.22 23.73
CA ALA A 64 7.46 3.15 22.69
C ALA A 64 7.62 2.45 21.33
N ASN A 65 8.13 1.20 21.32
CA ASN A 65 8.17 0.39 20.09
C ASN A 65 6.77 0.06 19.55
N GLN A 66 5.81 -0.24 20.42
CA GLN A 66 4.41 -0.46 20.05
C GLN A 66 3.81 0.77 19.37
N LEU A 67 4.04 1.97 19.92
CA LEU A 67 3.58 3.23 19.32
C LEU A 67 4.18 3.47 17.92
N ARG A 68 5.48 3.16 17.74
CA ARG A 68 6.14 3.28 16.42
C ARG A 68 5.55 2.32 15.39
N LEU A 69 5.24 1.10 15.81
CA LEU A 69 4.56 0.13 14.95
C LEU A 69 3.18 0.66 14.55
N TRP A 70 2.41 1.22 15.50
CA TRP A 70 1.11 1.82 15.21
C TRP A 70 1.18 2.97 14.21
N PHE A 71 2.14 3.88 14.33
CA PHE A 71 2.33 4.94 13.33
C PHE A 71 2.64 4.39 11.95
N SER A 72 3.43 3.31 11.88
CA SER A 72 3.75 2.64 10.61
C SER A 72 2.49 2.00 10.00
N SER A 73 1.63 1.40 10.83
CA SER A 73 0.35 0.83 10.40
C SER A 73 -0.62 1.92 9.89
N VAL A 74 -0.74 3.04 10.60
CA VAL A 74 -1.58 4.17 10.17
C VAL A 74 -1.06 4.76 8.85
N ALA A 75 0.26 4.95 8.73
CA ALA A 75 0.87 5.41 7.49
C ALA A 75 0.57 4.46 6.31
N TYR A 76 0.57 3.14 6.55
CA TYR A 76 0.23 2.16 5.52
C TYR A 76 -1.22 2.31 5.05
N VAL A 77 -2.17 2.46 5.98
CA VAL A 77 -3.59 2.69 5.64
C VAL A 77 -3.75 3.96 4.80
N LEU A 78 -3.09 5.05 5.20
CA LEU A 78 -3.14 6.33 4.45
C LEU A 78 -2.54 6.19 3.04
N LEU A 79 -1.40 5.51 2.89
CA LEU A 79 -0.80 5.27 1.57
C LEU A 79 -1.67 4.34 0.72
N ASN A 80 -2.31 3.34 1.33
CA ASN A 80 -3.21 2.44 0.63
C ASN A 80 -4.45 3.18 0.11
N GLU A 81 -5.03 4.08 0.91
CA GLU A 81 -6.14 4.93 0.46
C GLU A 81 -5.70 5.93 -0.61
N LEU A 82 -4.53 6.57 -0.46
CA LEU A 82 -3.95 7.41 -1.50
C LEU A 82 -3.78 6.63 -2.82
N ARG A 83 -3.31 5.38 -2.76
CA ARG A 83 -3.16 4.52 -3.93
C ARG A 83 -4.52 4.17 -4.55
N ARG A 84 -5.46 3.70 -3.72
CA ARG A 84 -6.77 3.22 -4.16
C ARG A 84 -7.67 4.33 -4.70
N VAL A 85 -7.63 5.51 -4.10
CA VAL A 85 -8.54 6.63 -4.42
C VAL A 85 -7.84 7.69 -5.23
N GLY A 86 -6.67 8.14 -4.79
CA GLY A 86 -5.92 9.20 -5.47
C GLY A 86 -5.29 8.71 -6.78
N LEU A 87 -4.66 7.54 -6.76
CA LEU A 87 -3.81 7.06 -7.86
C LEU A 87 -4.49 6.04 -8.78
N CYS A 88 -5.79 5.77 -8.61
CA CYS A 88 -6.53 4.73 -9.34
C CYS A 88 -6.44 4.83 -10.87
N SER A 89 -6.39 6.06 -11.40
CA SER A 89 -6.35 6.36 -12.83
C SER A 89 -4.93 6.73 -13.31
N THR A 90 -3.89 6.24 -12.64
CA THR A 90 -2.49 6.61 -12.91
C THR A 90 -1.60 5.37 -13.02
N GLU A 91 -0.39 5.56 -13.53
CA GLU A 91 0.66 4.52 -13.54
C GLU A 91 1.02 4.03 -12.12
N PHE A 92 0.68 4.79 -11.08
CA PHE A 92 0.95 4.41 -9.69
C PHE A 92 -0.23 3.72 -8.99
N SER A 93 -1.29 3.35 -9.70
CA SER A 93 -2.42 2.58 -9.15
C SER A 93 -2.00 1.26 -8.50
N GLN A 94 -0.94 0.63 -9.02
CA GLN A 94 -0.34 -0.61 -8.50
C GLN A 94 1.06 -0.39 -7.90
N ALA A 95 1.46 0.86 -7.67
CA ALA A 95 2.79 1.15 -7.16
C ALA A 95 2.97 0.67 -5.71
N GLN A 96 4.21 0.30 -5.40
CA GLN A 96 4.62 -0.02 -4.05
C GLN A 96 4.71 1.23 -3.17
N CYS A 97 4.57 1.05 -1.85
CA CYS A 97 4.66 2.15 -0.89
C CYS A 97 5.96 2.97 -1.03
N ASN A 98 7.10 2.33 -1.33
CA ASN A 98 8.37 3.04 -1.51
C ASN A 98 8.35 3.98 -2.73
N THR A 99 7.76 3.53 -3.83
CA THR A 99 7.61 4.32 -5.05
C THR A 99 6.74 5.53 -4.79
N ILE A 100 5.57 5.35 -4.16
CA ILE A 100 4.68 6.45 -3.78
C ILE A 100 5.41 7.43 -2.85
N ARG A 101 6.08 6.93 -1.81
CA ARG A 101 6.83 7.77 -0.86
C ARG A 101 7.90 8.60 -1.57
N THR A 102 8.67 7.99 -2.46
CA THR A 102 9.83 8.65 -3.09
C THR A 102 9.42 9.54 -4.26
N LYS A 103 8.41 9.15 -5.05
CA LYS A 103 7.95 9.84 -6.26
C LYS A 103 6.69 10.70 -6.09
N LEU A 104 6.08 10.76 -4.92
CA LEU A 104 4.93 11.65 -4.67
C LEU A 104 5.02 12.41 -3.36
N LEU A 105 5.61 11.82 -2.31
CA LEU A 105 5.67 12.46 -0.99
C LEU A 105 7.01 13.16 -0.73
N LYS A 106 8.10 12.68 -1.34
CA LYS A 106 9.44 13.25 -1.20
C LYS A 106 9.71 14.31 -2.27
N ILE A 107 8.98 15.43 -2.19
CA ILE A 107 9.11 16.56 -3.12
C ILE A 107 9.86 17.71 -2.44
N GLY A 108 10.86 18.27 -3.12
CA GLY A 108 11.50 19.51 -2.69
C GLY A 108 10.54 20.70 -2.83
N ALA A 109 10.41 21.50 -1.77
CA ALA A 109 9.51 22.64 -1.73
C ALA A 109 10.17 23.84 -1.03
N GLN A 110 9.84 25.05 -1.48
CA GLN A 110 10.17 26.28 -0.76
C GLN A 110 9.05 26.60 0.24
N VAL A 111 9.38 26.65 1.53
CA VAL A 111 8.45 27.06 2.57
C VAL A 111 8.62 28.55 2.85
N LYS A 112 7.56 29.33 2.64
CA LYS A 112 7.52 30.76 2.95
C LYS A 112 6.60 30.98 4.15
N VAL A 113 7.18 31.43 5.25
CA VAL A 113 6.43 31.73 6.48
C VAL A 113 6.20 33.23 6.57
N SER A 114 4.95 33.63 6.80
CA SER A 114 4.56 35.01 7.09
C SER A 114 3.74 35.05 8.38
N VAL A 115 3.47 36.25 8.90
CA VAL A 115 2.68 36.44 10.13
C VAL A 115 1.28 35.79 10.06
N ARG A 116 0.69 35.69 8.85
CA ARG A 116 -0.69 35.21 8.65
C ARG A 116 -0.80 33.81 8.06
N ARG A 117 0.25 33.31 7.42
CA ARG A 117 0.19 32.05 6.65
C ARG A 117 1.56 31.43 6.42
N ILE A 118 1.54 30.11 6.31
CA ILE A 118 2.63 29.28 5.80
C ILE A 118 2.25 28.88 4.37
N ALA A 119 3.09 29.22 3.39
CA ALA A 119 2.93 28.82 2.00
C ALA A 119 3.99 27.79 1.63
N VAL A 120 3.57 26.65 1.07
CA VAL A 120 4.45 25.60 0.57
C VAL A 120 4.44 25.65 -0.96
N CYS A 121 5.53 26.11 -1.55
CA CYS A 121 5.68 26.23 -3.00
C CYS A 121 6.44 25.00 -3.54
N LEU A 122 5.72 24.10 -4.22
CA LEU A 122 6.33 22.95 -4.89
C LEU A 122 7.06 23.38 -6.17
N SER A 123 8.11 22.64 -6.57
CA SER A 123 8.84 22.90 -7.80
C SER A 123 7.95 22.79 -9.04
N SER A 124 8.03 23.77 -9.95
CA SER A 124 7.31 23.76 -11.22
C SER A 124 7.85 22.72 -12.20
N ALA A 125 9.14 22.37 -12.09
CA ALA A 125 9.84 21.39 -12.91
C ALA A 125 9.75 19.95 -12.35
N TYR A 126 8.81 19.70 -11.42
CA TYR A 126 8.66 18.39 -10.81
C TYR A 126 8.16 17.34 -11.83
N PRO A 127 8.88 16.21 -12.06
CA PRO A 127 8.54 15.25 -13.12
C PRO A 127 7.13 14.65 -13.00
N TYR A 128 6.66 14.40 -11.77
CA TYR A 128 5.35 13.77 -11.53
C TYR A 128 4.27 14.79 -11.13
N LYS A 129 4.41 16.05 -11.55
CA LYS A 129 3.48 17.14 -11.22
C LYS A 129 2.04 16.83 -11.63
N GLU A 130 1.85 16.31 -12.83
CA GLU A 130 0.51 15.99 -13.38
C GLU A 130 -0.17 14.90 -12.56
N ILE A 131 0.58 13.85 -12.21
CA ILE A 131 0.09 12.75 -11.35
C ILE A 131 -0.27 13.27 -9.96
N PHE A 132 0.57 14.14 -9.38
CA PHE A 132 0.29 14.74 -8.07
C PHE A 132 -1.00 15.57 -8.10
N GLN A 133 -1.19 16.39 -9.15
CA GLN A 133 -2.40 17.20 -9.33
C GLN A 133 -3.64 16.33 -9.52
N LEU A 134 -3.54 15.28 -10.33
CA LEU A 134 -4.63 14.33 -10.55
C LEU A 134 -5.01 13.59 -9.27
N ALA A 135 -4.02 13.11 -8.51
CA ALA A 135 -4.24 12.45 -7.23
C ALA A 135 -4.96 13.39 -6.25
N PHE A 136 -4.54 14.64 -6.18
CA PHE A 136 -5.18 15.66 -5.34
C PHE A 136 -6.64 15.93 -5.76
N GLN A 137 -6.91 16.01 -7.06
CA GLN A 137 -8.27 16.19 -7.57
C GLN A 137 -9.16 14.98 -7.26
N ASN A 138 -8.65 13.76 -7.45
CA ASN A 138 -9.37 12.52 -7.16
C ASN A 138 -9.74 12.43 -5.67
N ILE A 139 -8.79 12.75 -4.78
CA ILE A 139 -9.05 12.80 -3.32
C ILE A 139 -10.10 13.85 -2.99
N ARG A 140 -10.01 15.06 -3.55
CA ARG A 140 -11.01 16.13 -3.30
C ARG A 140 -12.41 15.76 -3.78
N LYS A 141 -12.52 14.98 -4.86
CA LYS A 141 -13.81 14.49 -5.36
C LYS A 141 -14.37 13.37 -4.49
N ALA A 142 -13.51 12.46 -4.02
CA ALA A 142 -13.92 11.32 -3.19
C ALA A 142 -14.27 11.75 -1.76
N TYR A 143 -13.56 12.74 -1.24
CA TYR A 143 -13.79 13.33 0.08
C TYR A 143 -14.04 14.82 -0.11
N PRO A 144 -15.25 15.21 -0.58
CA PRO A 144 -15.64 16.61 -0.53
C PRO A 144 -15.52 17.02 0.93
N MET A 145 -14.65 17.99 1.22
CA MET A 145 -14.43 18.43 2.60
C MET A 145 -15.80 18.67 3.21
N LEU A 146 -16.09 17.98 4.31
CA LEU A 146 -17.24 18.29 5.16
C LEU A 146 -17.05 19.75 5.57
N CYS A 147 -17.73 20.64 4.85
CA CYS A 147 -17.95 22.00 5.30
C CYS A 147 -18.87 21.95 6.53
#